data_AF-A0A3N5QXT1-F1
#
_entry.id   AF-A0A3N5QXT1-F1
#
_cell.length_a   1.000
_cell.length_b   1.000
_cell.length_c   1.000
_cell.angle_alpha   90.00
_cell.angle_beta   90.00
_cell.angle_gamma   90.00
#
_symmetry.space_group_name_H-M   'P 1'
#
loop_
_entity.id
_entity.type
_entity.pdbx_description
1 polymer ?
#
loop_
_entity_poly.entity_id
_entity_poly.type
_entity_poly.pdbx_seq_one_letter_code
_entity_poly.pdbx_strand_id
1 'polypeptide(L)' 'MVSLADNFLKPIIIGEKAHLPVFLLFFGILGGLQVYGVLGGLIGPLVITSVLAFSKIYREEMSQPAPATDDAPPKP' A
#
# COMPACT_ATOMS: atom_id res chain seq x y z
N MET A 1 26.05 12.34 -4.50
CA MET A 1 25.38 11.40 -3.57
C MET A 1 24.20 12.09 -2.90
N VAL A 2 23.13 12.33 -3.65
CA VAL A 2 21.85 12.82 -3.12
C VAL A 2 20.80 11.98 -3.81
N SER A 3 20.42 10.88 -3.18
CA SER A 3 19.38 9.97 -3.66
C SER A 3 19.08 8.91 -2.61
N LEU A 4 20.08 8.40 -1.89
CA LEU A 4 19.84 7.37 -0.86
C LEU A 4 19.00 7.91 0.31
N ALA A 5 19.30 9.11 0.82
CA ALA A 5 18.53 9.70 1.92
C ALA A 5 17.06 9.89 1.52
N ASP A 6 16.81 10.43 0.32
CA ASP A 6 15.45 10.64 -0.20
C ASP A 6 14.73 9.31 -0.50
N ASN A 7 15.45 8.27 -0.93
CA ASN A 7 14.91 6.95 -1.23
C ASN A 7 14.60 6.11 0.01
N PHE A 8 15.19 6.43 1.18
CA PHE A 8 14.84 5.83 2.47
C PHE A 8 13.78 6.63 3.23
N LEU A 9 13.77 7.95 3.08
CA LEU A 9 12.82 8.81 3.78
C LEU A 9 11.40 8.66 3.26
N LYS A 10 11.22 8.51 1.94
CA LYS A 10 9.93 8.22 1.31
C LYS A 10 9.24 6.97 1.89
N PRO A 11 9.87 5.78 1.91
CA PRO A 11 9.23 4.56 2.42
C PRO A 11 8.97 4.58 3.92
N ILE A 12 9.75 5.32 4.74
CA ILE A 12 9.47 5.45 6.18
C ILE A 12 8.22 6.30 6.41
N ILE A 13 8.15 7.48 5.76
CA ILE A 13 7.02 8.41 5.92
C ILE A 13 5.73 7.86 5.28
N ILE A 14 5.85 7.13 4.17
CA ILE A 14 4.70 6.54 3.45
C ILE A 14 4.36 5.14 4.02
N GLY A 15 5.32 4.46 4.62
CA GLY A 15 5.22 3.09 5.14
C GLY A 15 4.09 2.88 6.15
N GLU A 16 3.80 3.91 6.94
CA GLU A 16 2.88 3.86 8.09
C GLU A 16 1.41 3.58 7.71
N LYS A 17 1.00 3.76 6.45
CA LYS A 17 -0.41 3.55 6.02
C LYS A 17 -0.73 2.16 5.49
N ALA A 18 0.24 1.26 5.39
CA ALA A 18 -0.01 -0.14 5.04
C ALA A 18 -0.34 -0.95 6.30
N HIS A 19 -1.46 -0.65 6.95
CA HIS A 19 -1.93 -1.45 8.07
C HIS A 19 -2.37 -2.81 7.52
N LEU A 20 -1.48 -3.81 7.55
CA LEU A 20 -1.79 -5.18 7.15
C LEU A 20 -2.90 -5.71 8.07
N PRO A 21 -4.14 -5.86 7.58
CA PRO A 21 -5.23 -6.25 8.45
C PRO A 21 -5.00 -7.71 8.88
N VAL A 22 -4.75 -7.92 10.16
CA VAL A 22 -4.39 -9.23 10.75
C VAL A 22 -5.41 -10.31 10.39
N PHE A 23 -6.70 -9.96 10.37
CA PHE A 23 -7.77 -10.87 9.96
C PHE A 23 -7.63 -11.34 8.51
N LEU A 24 -7.21 -10.46 7.60
CA LEU A 24 -7.03 -10.81 6.19
C LEU A 24 -5.90 -11.83 6.04
N LEU A 25 -4.77 -11.60 6.72
CA LEU A 25 -3.67 -12.56 6.79
C LEU A 25 -4.12 -13.90 7.38
N PHE A 26 -4.86 -13.87 8.49
CA PHE A 26 -5.37 -15.08 9.13
C PHE A 26 -6.24 -15.92 8.19
N PHE A 27 -7.22 -15.30 7.53
CA PHE A 27 -8.05 -16.00 6.55
C PHE A 27 -7.26 -16.45 5.32
N GLY A 28 -6.24 -15.68 4.90
CA GLY A 28 -5.33 -16.10 3.83
C GLY A 28 -4.53 -17.33 4.17
N ILE A 29 -4.01 -17.43 5.39
CA ILE A 29 -3.26 -18.59 5.87
C ILE A 29 -4.19 -19.79 6.00
N LEU A 30 -5.36 -19.63 6.63
CA LEU A 30 -6.32 -20.73 6.80
C LEU A 30 -6.88 -21.22 5.46
N GLY A 31 -7.28 -20.30 4.57
CA GLY A 31 -7.78 -20.63 3.24
C GLY A 31 -6.70 -21.27 2.37
N GLY A 32 -5.48 -20.73 2.39
CA GLY A 32 -4.33 -21.32 1.73
C GLY A 32 -4.03 -22.72 2.26
N LEU A 33 -4.05 -22.91 3.58
CA LEU A 33 -3.85 -24.20 4.22
C LEU A 33 -4.89 -25.23 3.80
N GLN A 34 -6.16 -24.84 3.63
CA GLN A 34 -7.20 -25.75 3.13
C GLN A 34 -7.03 -26.13 1.66
N VAL A 35 -6.63 -25.20 0.78
CA VAL A 35 -6.54 -25.46 -0.67
C VAL A 35 -5.22 -26.12 -1.06
N TYR A 36 -4.11 -25.68 -0.48
CA TYR A 36 -2.74 -26.05 -0.90
C TYR A 36 -1.89 -26.61 0.26
N GLY A 37 -2.47 -26.88 1.43
CA GLY A 37 -1.73 -27.40 2.58
C GLY A 37 -0.68 -26.41 3.10
N VAL A 38 0.42 -26.93 3.65
CA VAL A 38 1.49 -26.11 4.26
C VAL A 38 2.00 -25.03 3.30
N LEU A 39 2.08 -25.32 2.00
CA LEU A 39 2.49 -24.36 0.98
C LEU A 39 1.52 -23.19 0.87
N GLY A 40 0.21 -23.44 0.99
CA GLY A 40 -0.79 -22.39 0.98
C GLY A 40 -0.72 -21.46 2.19
N GLY A 41 -0.23 -21.94 3.34
CA GLY A 41 0.05 -21.09 4.49
C GLY A 41 1.15 -20.05 4.24
N LEU A 42 2.08 -20.33 3.33
CA LEU A 42 3.12 -19.39 2.89
C LEU A 42 2.64 -18.51 1.73
N ILE A 43 1.97 -19.12 0.74
CA ILE A 43 1.49 -18.45 -0.46
C ILE A 43 0.36 -17.45 -0.13
N GLY A 44 -0.52 -17.77 0.83
CA GLY A 44 -1.65 -16.91 1.22
C GLY A 44 -1.22 -15.50 1.64
N PRO A 45 -0.37 -15.35 2.68
CA PRO A 45 0.20 -14.06 3.07
C PRO A 45 0.96 -13.35 1.95
N LEU A 46 1.68 -14.10 1.11
CA LEU A 46 2.45 -13.52 0.01
C LEU A 46 1.53 -12.84 -1.02
N VAL A 47 0.45 -13.51 -1.42
CA VAL A 47 -0.56 -12.97 -2.34
C VAL A 47 -1.25 -11.76 -1.73
N ILE A 48 -1.69 -11.86 -0.48
CA ILE A 48 -2.37 -10.76 0.22
C ILE A 48 -1.46 -9.53 0.31
N THR A 49 -0.21 -9.72 0.72
CA THR A 49 0.76 -8.63 0.85
C THR A 49 1.00 -7.97 -0.50
N SER A 50 1.10 -8.76 -1.58
CA SER A 50 1.27 -8.25 -2.94
C SER A 50 0.07 -7.39 -3.36
N VAL A 51 -1.16 -7.87 -3.16
CA VAL A 51 -2.38 -7.11 -3.47
C VAL A 51 -2.46 -5.82 -2.67
N LEU A 52 -2.17 -5.86 -1.37
CA LEU A 52 -2.17 -4.66 -0.52
C LEU A 52 -1.09 -3.66 -0.95
N ALA A 53 0.09 -4.15 -1.34
CA ALA A 53 1.16 -3.30 -1.87
C ALA A 53 0.74 -2.62 -3.17
N PHE A 54 0.17 -3.35 -4.13
CA PHE A 54 -0.36 -2.77 -5.37
C PHE A 54 -1.48 -1.76 -5.10
N SER A 55 -2.42 -2.09 -4.22
CA SER A 55 -3.52 -1.20 -3.82
C SER A 55 -2.99 0.10 -3.20
N LYS A 56 -1.94 0.01 -2.38
CA LYS A 56 -1.29 1.17 -1.78
C LYS A 56 -0.66 2.08 -2.84
N ILE A 57 0.14 1.52 -3.75
CA ILE A 57 0.78 2.27 -4.84
C ILE A 57 -0.27 3.00 -5.68
N TYR A 58 -1.34 2.31 -6.06
CA TYR A 58 -2.42 2.91 -6.86
C TYR A 58 -3.13 4.06 -6.14
N ARG A 59 -3.39 3.93 -4.83
CA ARG A 59 -4.00 4.99 -4.02
C ARG A 59 -3.10 6.22 -3.87
N GLU A 60 -1.79 6.03 -3.79
CA GLU A 60 -0.82 7.11 -3.68
C GLU A 60 -0.79 7.96 -4.97
N GLU A 61 -0.80 7.31 -6.14
CA GLU A 61 -0.88 8.01 -7.42
C GLU A 61 -2.18 8.82 -7.58
N MET A 62 -3.31 8.27 -7.14
CA MET A 62 -4.61 8.96 -7.21
C MET A 62 -4.82 10.03 -6.12
N SER A 63 -4.03 10.01 -5.05
CA SER A 63 -4.16 10.98 -3.95
C SER A 63 -3.33 12.24 -4.16
N GLN A 64 -2.70 12.43 -5.33
CA GLN A 64 -2.10 13.72 -5.69
C GLN A 64 -3.22 14.78 -5.75
N PRO A 65 -3.18 15.81 -4.89
CA PRO A 65 -4.17 16.89 -4.94
C PRO A 65 -4.05 17.60 -6.29
N ALA A 66 -5.19 17.86 -6.95
CA ALA A 66 -5.22 18.77 -8.08
C ALA A 66 -4.54 20.09 -7.67
N PRO A 67 -3.70 20.70 -8.54
CA PRO A 67 -3.03 21.95 -8.21
C PRO A 67 -4.10 22.95 -7.80
N ALA A 68 -3.97 23.51 -6.59
CA ALA A 68 -4.83 24.57 -6.11
C ALA A 68 -4.84 25.67 -7.17
N THR A 69 -5.95 25.76 -7.89
CA THR A 69 -6.16 26.79 -8.89
C THR A 69 -6.30 28.09 -8.12
N ASP A 70 -5.20 28.83 -8.02
CA ASP A 70 -5.13 30.20 -7.49
C ASP A 70 -5.77 31.21 -8.48
N ASP A 71 -6.77 30.77 -9.25
CA ASP A 71 -7.51 31.56 -10.23
C ASP A 71 -8.93 31.86 -9.73
N ALA A 72 -9.06 32.23 -8.45
CA ALA A 72 -10.27 32.92 -8.01
C ALA A 72 -10.25 34.33 -8.63
N PRO A 73 -11.22 34.72 -9.48
CA PRO A 73 -11.23 36.05 -10.08
C PRO A 73 -11.29 37.11 -8.97
N PRO A 74 -10.57 38.25 -9.11
CA PRO A 74 -10.69 39.33 -8.14
C PRO A 74 -12.16 39.76 -8.08
N LYS A 75 -12.74 39.62 -6.88
CA LYS A 75 -14.12 40.02 -6.57
C LYS A 75 -14.26 41.53 -6.88
N PRO A 76 -15.33 41.96 -7.57
CA PRO A 76 -15.55 43.36 -7.92
C PRO A 76 -15.73 44.25 -6.70
#